data_AF-A0AAV9TLI0-F1
#
_entry.id   AF-A0AAV9TLI0-F1
#
_cell.length_a   1.000
_cell.length_b   1.000
_cell.length_c   1.000
_cell.angle_alpha   90.00
_cell.angle_beta   90.00
_cell.angle_gamma   90.00
#
_symmetry.space_group_name_H-M   'P 1'
#
loop_
_entity.id
_entity.type
_entity.pdbx_description
1 polymer ?
#
loop_
_entity_poly.entity_id
_entity_poly.type
_entity_poly.pdbx_seq_one_letter_code
_entity_poly.pdbx_strand_id
1 'polypeptide(L)'
;MAAQPVPLKGAENLQSRWHWSEDLGGFDMPIRLEGEIGDVMVRGTIPDNIDGTFYRVAGDHFTPTPEGHSPLEGHGAVSAFRIHKGQVDFKIRYVQNDRYKVERNRKKSFFVDIVGHPMLDHPCVRAVTSQASNINVIHWAGKLHALSEGGQAWTMDPDTLKTTGTNPYGSQVSGSATFTGHPKIDQGVDELITWGFSSDFRELISYSITRQGEVKNLHRIIPKAVGPIHDVAITSNWLVFCQWPVSPSDPKKDVGKTRLSWDTERPTTFIVAPRRPDQPLAGSGWKPYEFRTYTHQSNSEIVHTGGAWEDNGKVIFEAS
;
A
#
# COMPACT_ATOMS: atom_id res chain seq x y z
N MET A 1 -2.07 37.08 -34.31
CA MET A 1 -1.23 35.86 -34.35
C MET A 1 -0.38 35.87 -33.09
N ALA A 2 -0.55 34.88 -32.20
CA ALA A 2 0.34 34.75 -31.04
C ALA A 2 1.75 34.43 -31.55
N ALA A 3 2.77 35.13 -31.04
CA ALA A 3 4.15 34.87 -31.41
C ALA A 3 4.46 33.39 -31.11
N GLN A 4 4.96 32.65 -32.10
CA GLN A 4 5.42 31.29 -31.86
C GLN A 4 6.58 31.35 -30.87
N PRO A 5 6.55 30.57 -29.79
CA PRO A 5 7.67 30.52 -28.86
C PRO A 5 8.93 30.08 -29.61
N VAL A 6 9.97 30.90 -29.57
CA VAL A 6 11.28 30.56 -30.13
C VAL A 6 12.02 29.72 -29.09
N PRO A 7 12.38 28.46 -29.38
CA PRO A 7 13.15 27.64 -28.47
C PRO A 7 14.46 28.35 -28.08
N LEU A 8 14.81 28.32 -26.80
CA LEU A 8 16.10 28.82 -26.33
C LEU A 8 17.21 27.99 -26.99
N LYS A 9 18.05 28.63 -27.81
CA LYS A 9 19.19 27.98 -28.48
C LYS A 9 20.10 27.34 -27.43
N GLY A 10 20.37 26.04 -27.56
CA GLY A 10 21.19 25.27 -26.62
C GLY A 10 20.40 24.58 -25.50
N ALA A 11 19.08 24.81 -25.40
CA ALA A 11 18.23 24.12 -24.43
C ALA A 11 18.21 22.60 -24.65
N GLU A 12 18.42 22.15 -25.89
CA GLU A 12 18.57 20.75 -26.28
C GLU A 12 19.78 20.04 -25.64
N ASN A 13 20.77 20.80 -25.16
CA ASN A 13 21.96 20.25 -24.48
C ASN A 13 21.82 20.27 -22.95
N LEU A 14 20.71 20.79 -22.40
CA LEU A 14 20.49 20.82 -20.96
C LEU A 14 20.17 19.40 -20.47
N GLN A 15 21.00 18.90 -19.55
CA GLN A 15 20.77 17.60 -18.93
C GLN A 15 19.75 17.73 -17.79
N SER A 16 18.79 16.81 -17.77
CA SER A 16 17.87 16.68 -16.64
C SER A 16 18.61 16.08 -15.46
N ARG A 17 18.39 16.63 -14.27
CA ARG A 17 18.79 16.00 -12.99
C ARG A 17 17.83 14.89 -12.55
N TRP A 18 16.73 14.69 -13.29
CA TRP A 18 15.78 13.61 -13.07
C TRP A 18 16.25 12.40 -13.86
N HIS A 19 16.40 11.29 -13.16
CA HIS A 19 16.72 10.01 -13.75
C HIS A 19 15.44 9.26 -14.06
N TRP A 20 15.50 8.38 -15.06
CA TRP A 20 14.39 7.58 -15.55
C TRP A 20 14.54 6.15 -15.03
N SER A 21 13.44 5.45 -14.73
CA SER A 21 13.47 3.99 -14.79
C SER A 21 13.15 3.59 -16.22
N GLU A 22 13.87 2.60 -16.74
CA GLU A 22 13.62 2.06 -18.09
C GLU A 22 12.63 0.89 -18.05
N ASP A 23 12.28 0.43 -16.84
CA ASP A 23 11.59 -0.83 -16.61
C ASP A 23 10.07 -0.72 -16.80
N LEU A 24 9.50 0.49 -16.65
CA LEU A 24 8.09 0.80 -16.93
C LEU A 24 7.99 1.88 -18.03
N GLY A 25 7.62 1.48 -19.24
CA GLY A 25 7.67 2.35 -20.42
C GLY A 25 6.91 3.68 -20.28
N GLY A 26 7.64 4.79 -20.17
CA GLY A 26 7.20 6.15 -20.52
C GLY A 26 6.36 6.92 -19.48
N PHE A 27 6.12 6.38 -18.28
CA PHE A 27 5.25 7.01 -17.26
C PHE A 27 5.96 7.54 -16.01
N ASP A 28 7.29 7.56 -15.97
CA ASP A 28 8.05 7.97 -14.77
C ASP A 28 8.31 9.48 -14.65
N MET A 29 7.78 10.31 -15.55
CA MET A 29 7.91 11.75 -15.40
C MET A 29 7.08 12.23 -14.19
N PRO A 30 7.70 12.93 -13.23
CA PRO A 30 6.99 13.38 -12.04
C PRO A 30 5.99 14.47 -12.42
N ILE A 31 4.73 14.30 -12.04
CA ILE A 31 3.64 15.24 -12.35
C ILE A 31 3.75 16.45 -11.41
N ARG A 32 3.88 16.19 -10.11
CA ARG A 32 4.03 17.16 -9.02
C ARG A 32 2.93 18.21 -8.97
N LEU A 33 1.73 17.81 -9.39
CA LEU A 33 0.53 18.64 -9.38
C LEU A 33 -0.19 18.48 -8.04
N GLU A 34 -0.49 19.61 -7.40
CA GLU A 34 -1.53 19.72 -6.38
C GLU A 34 -2.55 20.75 -6.87
N GLY A 35 -3.82 20.37 -6.99
CA GLY A 35 -4.81 21.27 -7.59
C GLY A 35 -6.20 20.69 -7.65
N GLU A 36 -7.11 21.47 -8.24
CA GLU A 36 -8.52 21.15 -8.39
C GLU A 36 -9.02 21.59 -9.78
N ILE A 37 -9.96 20.84 -10.34
CA ILE A 37 -10.72 21.18 -11.55
C ILE A 37 -12.18 20.96 -11.19
N GLY A 38 -12.99 22.02 -11.24
CA GLY A 38 -14.39 21.98 -10.80
C GLY A 38 -15.40 21.47 -11.83
N ASP A 39 -14.93 21.08 -13.03
CA ASP A 39 -15.68 20.32 -14.04
C ASP A 39 -14.69 19.86 -15.12
N VAL A 40 -14.42 18.56 -15.22
CA VAL A 40 -13.51 18.03 -16.25
C VAL A 40 -14.24 17.89 -17.59
N MET A 41 -13.52 18.12 -18.69
CA MET A 41 -14.09 17.90 -20.03
C MET A 41 -14.34 16.41 -20.27
N VAL A 42 -15.59 16.04 -20.50
CA VAL A 42 -16.02 14.65 -20.76
C VAL A 42 -16.39 14.49 -22.24
N ARG A 43 -15.94 13.38 -22.85
CA ARG A 43 -16.42 12.92 -24.15
C ARG A 43 -17.45 11.81 -23.94
N GLY A 44 -18.68 12.02 -24.41
CA GLY A 44 -19.80 11.11 -24.16
C GLY A 44 -20.71 11.64 -23.06
N THR A 45 -21.37 10.73 -22.34
CA THR A 45 -22.35 11.08 -21.30
C THR A 45 -22.08 10.24 -20.05
N ILE A 46 -21.99 10.91 -18.90
CA ILE A 46 -21.86 10.23 -17.61
C ILE A 46 -23.26 9.80 -17.15
N PRO A 47 -23.44 8.53 -16.75
CA PRO A 47 -24.72 8.08 -16.21
C PRO A 47 -25.14 8.85 -14.95
N ASP A 48 -26.37 9.37 -14.93
CA ASP A 48 -26.91 10.17 -13.82
C ASP A 48 -27.03 9.39 -12.50
N ASN A 49 -27.01 8.06 -12.56
CA ASN A 49 -27.09 7.18 -11.39
C ASN A 49 -25.73 6.97 -10.68
N ILE A 50 -24.63 7.53 -11.19
CA ILE A 50 -23.34 7.50 -10.51
C ILE A 50 -23.22 8.74 -9.62
N ASP A 51 -23.27 8.50 -8.31
CA ASP A 51 -23.05 9.52 -7.29
C ASP A 51 -22.05 9.01 -6.26
N GLY A 52 -20.78 9.38 -6.43
CA GLY A 52 -19.73 9.02 -5.50
C GLY A 52 -18.38 9.61 -5.86
N THR A 53 -17.33 9.12 -5.21
CA THR A 53 -15.95 9.53 -5.48
C THR A 53 -15.08 8.32 -5.76
N PHE A 54 -14.40 8.33 -6.90
CA PHE A 54 -13.33 7.38 -7.18
C PHE A 54 -12.01 7.97 -6.67
N TYR A 55 -11.40 7.29 -5.70
CA TYR A 55 -10.07 7.63 -5.18
C TYR A 55 -9.03 6.69 -5.79
N ARG A 56 -7.87 7.25 -6.13
CA ARG A 56 -6.68 6.47 -6.46
C ARG A 56 -5.44 7.14 -5.86
N VAL A 57 -4.35 6.41 -5.77
CA VAL A 57 -3.04 6.96 -5.43
C VAL A 57 -2.04 6.54 -6.50
N ALA A 58 -1.05 7.39 -6.74
CA ALA A 58 0.13 7.05 -7.55
C ALA A 58 1.39 7.47 -6.80
N GLY A 59 2.49 6.75 -7.03
CA GLY A 59 3.82 7.24 -6.69
C GLY A 59 4.18 8.42 -7.59
N ASP A 60 4.55 9.55 -6.99
CA ASP A 60 5.01 10.73 -7.73
C ASP A 60 6.21 11.36 -7.01
N HIS A 61 7.34 11.42 -7.69
CA HIS A 61 8.57 11.92 -7.09
C HIS A 61 8.55 13.45 -6.92
N PHE A 62 8.51 13.93 -5.68
CA PHE A 62 8.58 15.35 -5.40
C PHE A 62 10.00 15.93 -5.64
N THR A 63 11.03 15.12 -5.40
CA THR A 63 12.45 15.49 -5.55
C THR A 63 13.14 14.58 -6.56
N PRO A 64 14.21 15.05 -7.24
CA PRO A 64 15.00 14.21 -8.13
C PRO A 64 15.44 12.91 -7.48
N THR A 65 15.26 11.81 -8.20
CA THR A 65 15.63 10.46 -7.79
C THR A 65 17.07 10.15 -8.16
N PRO A 66 17.75 9.23 -7.44
CA PRO A 66 19.00 8.67 -7.90
C PRO A 66 18.82 7.88 -9.21
N GLU A 67 19.93 7.71 -9.94
CA GLU A 67 20.01 6.77 -11.06
C GLU A 67 19.69 5.34 -10.58
N GLY A 68 18.88 4.60 -11.35
CA GLY A 68 18.49 3.22 -11.03
C GLY A 68 17.48 3.08 -9.89
N HIS A 69 16.74 4.14 -9.54
CA HIS A 69 15.63 4.04 -8.58
C HIS A 69 14.53 3.09 -9.07
N SER A 70 13.89 2.40 -8.13
CA SER A 70 12.74 1.55 -8.38
C SER A 70 11.55 2.35 -8.92
N PRO A 71 10.84 1.84 -9.94
CA PRO A 71 9.63 2.48 -10.45
C PRO A 71 8.43 2.34 -9.49
N LEU A 72 8.54 1.52 -8.43
CA LEU A 72 7.52 1.41 -7.38
C LEU A 72 7.68 2.49 -6.30
N GLU A 73 8.72 3.32 -6.41
CA GLU A 73 9.02 4.38 -5.49
C GLU A 73 8.22 5.66 -5.82
N GLY A 74 8.17 6.60 -4.88
CA GLY A 74 7.56 7.91 -5.11
C GLY A 74 6.59 8.29 -4.01
N HIS A 75 6.34 9.58 -3.84
CA HIS A 75 5.46 10.07 -2.79
C HIS A 75 4.02 9.82 -3.18
N GLY A 76 3.19 9.33 -2.25
CA GLY A 76 1.78 9.12 -2.51
C GLY A 76 1.06 10.41 -2.91
N ALA A 77 0.59 10.47 -4.16
CA ALA A 77 -0.27 11.52 -4.69
C ALA A 77 -1.69 10.98 -4.87
N VAL A 78 -2.59 11.35 -3.96
CA VAL A 78 -3.99 10.90 -3.97
C VAL A 78 -4.78 11.78 -4.93
N SER A 79 -5.44 11.14 -5.89
CA SER A 79 -6.41 11.77 -6.79
C SER A 79 -7.84 11.36 -6.38
N ALA A 80 -8.77 12.31 -6.45
CA ALA A 80 -10.20 12.10 -6.25
C ALA A 80 -10.96 12.58 -7.48
N PHE A 81 -11.85 11.73 -7.99
CA PHE A 81 -12.78 12.03 -9.07
C PHE A 81 -14.20 11.95 -8.50
N ARG A 82 -14.77 13.11 -8.16
CA ARG A 82 -16.12 13.20 -7.59
C ARG A 82 -17.12 13.26 -8.74
N ILE A 83 -17.85 12.17 -8.96
CA ILE A 83 -18.84 12.04 -10.02
C ILE A 83 -20.22 12.33 -9.44
N HIS A 84 -20.91 13.35 -9.95
CA HIS A 84 -22.26 13.73 -9.52
C HIS A 84 -23.00 14.44 -10.64
N LYS A 85 -24.30 14.18 -10.80
CA LYS A 85 -25.19 14.91 -11.72
C LYS A 85 -24.63 15.06 -13.14
N GLY A 86 -24.01 14.00 -13.67
CA GLY A 86 -23.42 13.98 -15.01
C GLY A 86 -22.09 14.74 -15.15
N GLN A 87 -21.48 15.20 -14.06
CA GLN A 87 -20.22 15.96 -14.00
C GLN A 87 -19.15 15.21 -13.21
N VAL A 88 -17.88 15.59 -13.40
CA VAL A 88 -16.78 15.09 -12.57
C VAL A 88 -15.89 16.25 -12.12
N ASP A 89 -15.75 16.39 -10.81
CA ASP A 89 -14.74 17.26 -10.22
C ASP A 89 -13.47 16.45 -9.97
N PHE A 90 -12.32 17.07 -10.19
CA PHE A 90 -11.02 16.46 -9.96
C PHE A 90 -10.26 17.19 -8.86
N LYS A 91 -9.61 16.42 -7.98
CA LYS A 91 -8.68 16.94 -6.97
C LYS A 91 -7.48 16.02 -6.85
N ILE A 92 -6.30 16.60 -6.67
CA ILE A 92 -5.07 15.85 -6.37
C ILE A 92 -4.28 16.53 -5.25
N ARG A 93 -3.81 15.75 -4.27
CA ARG A 93 -2.97 16.20 -3.15
C ARG A 93 -1.96 15.13 -2.77
N TYR A 94 -0.78 15.54 -2.34
CA TYR A 94 0.17 14.62 -1.74
C TYR A 94 -0.26 14.23 -0.32
N VAL A 95 0.01 12.97 0.04
CA VAL A 95 -0.01 12.53 1.43
C VAL A 95 1.13 13.24 2.16
N GLN A 96 0.81 14.11 3.11
CA GLN A 96 1.80 14.84 3.91
C GLN A 96 2.35 13.98 5.06
N ASN A 97 2.88 12.81 4.71
CA ASN A 97 3.64 11.96 5.61
C ASN A 97 5.02 12.57 5.92
N ASP A 98 5.73 11.97 6.87
CA ASP A 98 6.97 12.56 7.37
C ASP A 98 8.08 12.61 6.31
N ARG A 99 8.19 11.56 5.48
CA ARG A 99 9.10 11.54 4.33
C ARG A 99 8.84 12.72 3.39
N TYR A 100 7.59 12.89 2.95
CA TYR A 100 7.21 13.99 2.07
C TYR A 100 7.54 15.35 2.69
N LYS A 101 7.22 15.57 3.96
CA LYS A 101 7.49 16.84 4.65
C LYS A 101 8.98 17.17 4.69
N VAL A 102 9.82 16.20 5.00
CA VAL A 102 11.28 16.39 5.06
C VAL A 102 11.84 16.69 3.67
N GLU A 103 11.53 15.86 2.68
CA GLU A 103 12.08 15.99 1.32
C GLU A 103 11.54 17.24 0.61
N ARG A 104 10.27 17.61 0.80
CA ARG A 104 9.68 18.84 0.28
C ARG A 104 10.34 20.09 0.84
N ASN A 105 10.54 20.14 2.16
CA ASN A 105 11.16 21.29 2.81
C ASN A 105 12.63 21.48 2.38
N ARG A 106 13.35 20.38 2.24
CA ARG A 106 14.79 20.38 1.90
C ARG A 106 15.07 20.34 0.40
N LYS A 107 14.06 20.08 -0.43
CA LYS A 107 14.13 19.94 -1.89
C LYS A 107 15.17 18.90 -2.34
N LYS A 108 15.30 17.80 -1.58
CA LYS A 108 16.28 16.74 -1.80
C LYS A 108 15.75 15.41 -1.25
N SER A 109 16.12 14.29 -1.89
CA SER A 109 15.89 12.93 -1.38
C SER A 109 16.82 12.62 -0.19
N PHE A 110 16.29 12.02 0.87
CA PHE A 110 17.02 11.58 2.07
C PHE A 110 16.87 10.09 2.35
N PHE A 111 15.84 9.47 1.79
CA PHE A 111 15.59 8.04 1.93
C PHE A 111 16.11 7.29 0.71
N VAL A 112 16.60 6.06 0.92
CA VAL A 112 16.78 5.10 -0.17
C VAL A 112 15.43 4.57 -0.64
N ASP A 113 15.42 3.97 -1.84
CA ASP A 113 14.21 3.36 -2.37
C ASP A 113 13.84 2.05 -1.66
N ILE A 114 12.73 1.46 -2.10
CA ILE A 114 12.17 0.20 -1.58
C ILE A 114 13.09 -1.02 -1.69
N VAL A 115 13.98 -1.08 -2.68
CA VAL A 115 14.97 -2.17 -2.83
C VAL A 115 16.27 -1.86 -2.08
N GLY A 116 16.51 -0.59 -1.78
CA GLY A 116 17.68 -0.09 -1.05
C GLY A 116 17.74 -0.53 0.42
N HIS A 117 18.96 -0.59 0.94
CA HIS A 117 19.20 -0.96 2.33
C HIS A 117 18.95 0.23 3.28
N PRO A 118 18.06 0.16 4.29
CA PRO A 118 17.67 1.32 5.12
C PRO A 118 18.82 2.05 5.83
N MET A 119 19.93 1.36 6.15
CA MET A 119 21.11 2.05 6.73
C MET A 119 21.78 3.08 5.80
N LEU A 120 21.45 3.05 4.51
CA LEU A 120 21.90 4.03 3.51
C LEU A 120 21.03 5.30 3.50
N ASP A 121 19.91 5.31 4.23
CA ASP A 121 19.19 6.54 4.51
C ASP A 121 20.14 7.57 5.13
N HIS A 122 19.94 8.84 4.78
CA HIS A 122 20.75 9.90 5.33
C HIS A 122 20.61 9.92 6.87
N PRO A 123 21.70 10.06 7.65
CA PRO A 123 21.65 9.92 9.11
C PRO A 123 20.62 10.80 9.83
N CYS A 124 20.28 11.97 9.26
CA CYS A 124 19.31 12.90 9.84
C CYS A 124 17.84 12.45 9.76
N VAL A 125 17.50 11.42 8.97
CA VAL A 125 16.12 10.91 8.84
C VAL A 125 15.90 9.57 9.53
N ARG A 126 16.88 9.04 10.26
CA ARG A 126 16.78 7.73 10.93
C ARG A 126 15.68 7.61 11.98
N ALA A 127 15.20 8.74 12.51
CA ALA A 127 14.08 8.79 13.47
C ALA A 127 12.73 9.04 12.79
N VAL A 128 12.70 9.12 11.46
CA VAL A 128 11.53 9.46 10.66
C VAL A 128 11.10 8.21 9.88
N THR A 129 9.79 7.99 9.75
CA THR A 129 9.28 6.90 8.92
C THR A 129 9.57 7.17 7.43
N SER A 130 10.08 6.17 6.72
CA SER A 130 10.40 6.24 5.28
C SER A 130 9.20 5.96 4.37
N GLN A 131 8.02 5.71 4.96
CA GLN A 131 6.81 5.33 4.24
C GLN A 131 6.37 6.38 3.21
N ALA A 132 6.11 5.89 1.99
CA ALA A 132 5.67 6.68 0.84
C ALA A 132 4.15 6.91 0.79
N SER A 133 3.34 5.99 1.32
CA SER A 133 1.86 6.01 1.24
C SER A 133 1.32 6.02 -0.19
N ASN A 134 1.94 5.24 -1.09
CA ASN A 134 1.75 5.26 -2.54
C ASN A 134 1.13 3.97 -3.11
N ILE A 135 0.76 2.99 -2.28
CA ILE A 135 0.28 1.68 -2.75
C ILE A 135 -1.22 1.71 -3.02
N ASN A 136 -2.00 2.17 -2.05
CA ASN A 136 -3.47 2.16 -2.16
C ASN A 136 -4.10 3.29 -1.34
N VAL A 137 -5.35 3.62 -1.64
CA VAL A 137 -6.18 4.53 -0.86
C VAL A 137 -7.57 3.93 -0.68
N ILE A 138 -8.09 3.94 0.56
CA ILE A 138 -9.42 3.38 0.86
C ILE A 138 -10.22 4.32 1.75
N HIS A 139 -11.50 4.51 1.43
CA HIS A 139 -12.43 5.24 2.28
C HIS A 139 -13.09 4.28 3.28
N TRP A 140 -12.73 4.42 4.56
CA TRP A 140 -13.29 3.60 5.63
C TRP A 140 -13.40 4.37 6.94
N ALA A 141 -14.45 4.12 7.70
CA ALA A 141 -14.73 4.78 8.98
C ALA A 141 -14.63 6.32 8.93
N GLY A 142 -15.20 6.92 7.86
CA GLY A 142 -15.29 8.36 7.65
C GLY A 142 -13.96 9.05 7.29
N LYS A 143 -12.91 8.27 6.97
CA LYS A 143 -11.58 8.80 6.61
C LYS A 143 -11.05 8.10 5.36
N LEU A 144 -10.24 8.80 4.58
CA LEU A 144 -9.37 8.15 3.60
C LEU A 144 -8.12 7.64 4.31
N HIS A 145 -7.78 6.38 4.07
CA HIS A 145 -6.53 5.79 4.52
C HIS A 145 -5.62 5.66 3.31
N ALA A 146 -4.51 6.40 3.31
CA ALA A 146 -3.44 6.25 2.34
C ALA A 146 -2.43 5.22 2.85
N LEU A 147 -2.24 4.17 2.06
CA LEU A 147 -1.66 2.91 2.50
C LEU A 147 -0.30 2.68 1.83
N SER A 148 0.58 2.05 2.59
CA SER A 148 1.78 1.36 2.10
C SER A 148 2.18 0.32 3.12
N GLU A 149 2.97 -0.68 2.73
CA GLU A 149 3.28 -1.82 3.60
C GLU A 149 4.44 -1.59 4.57
N GLY A 150 5.19 -0.49 4.40
CA GLY A 150 6.35 -0.15 5.23
C GLY A 150 6.04 0.47 6.59
N GLY A 151 4.78 0.79 6.88
CA GLY A 151 4.39 1.46 8.13
C GLY A 151 2.88 1.60 8.28
N GLN A 152 2.44 2.43 9.24
CA GLN A 152 1.03 2.61 9.56
C GLN A 152 0.27 3.44 8.50
N ALA A 153 -1.04 3.20 8.39
CA ALA A 153 -1.90 3.98 7.50
C ALA A 153 -1.89 5.48 7.87
N TRP A 154 -1.75 6.34 6.86
CA TRP A 154 -1.97 7.77 7.01
C TRP A 154 -3.43 8.11 6.71
N THR A 155 -4.03 8.98 7.51
CA THR A 155 -5.40 9.42 7.31
C THR A 155 -5.46 10.75 6.58
N MET A 156 -6.45 10.90 5.71
CA MET A 156 -6.78 12.12 5.00
C MET A 156 -8.28 12.38 5.10
N ASP A 157 -8.64 13.65 5.06
CA ASP A 157 -10.02 14.10 4.91
C ASP A 157 -10.52 13.77 3.49
N PRO A 158 -11.69 13.12 3.33
CA PRO A 158 -12.16 12.62 2.05
C PRO A 158 -12.49 13.72 1.02
N ASP A 159 -12.89 14.91 1.48
CA ASP A 159 -13.33 15.99 0.59
C ASP A 159 -12.17 16.94 0.21
N THR A 160 -11.35 17.29 1.19
CA THR A 160 -10.23 18.23 1.01
C THR A 160 -8.94 17.54 0.62
N LEU A 161 -8.83 16.22 0.81
CA LEU A 161 -7.59 15.44 0.73
C LEU A 161 -6.47 15.99 1.62
N LYS A 162 -6.81 16.72 2.69
CA LYS A 162 -5.81 17.15 3.67
C LYS A 162 -5.42 15.97 4.55
N THR A 163 -4.12 15.73 4.73
CA THR A 163 -3.62 14.73 5.68
C THR A 163 -3.96 15.13 7.12
N THR A 164 -4.61 14.22 7.85
CA THR A 164 -5.18 14.46 9.19
C THR A 164 -4.43 13.74 10.31
N GLY A 165 -3.61 12.73 10.01
CA GLY A 165 -2.86 11.98 11.02
C GLY A 165 -2.35 10.63 10.52
N THR A 166 -1.89 9.77 11.42
CA THR A 166 -1.40 8.42 11.13
C THR A 166 -1.81 7.46 12.24
N ASN A 167 -1.74 6.15 11.97
CA ASN A 167 -2.06 5.07 12.90
C ASN A 167 -3.44 5.25 13.59
N PRO A 168 -4.54 5.31 12.81
CA PRO A 168 -5.86 5.64 13.34
C PRO A 168 -6.39 4.62 14.37
N TYR A 169 -5.85 3.41 14.41
CA TYR A 169 -6.31 2.31 15.27
C TYR A 169 -5.29 1.92 16.36
N GLY A 170 -4.20 2.69 16.51
CA GLY A 170 -3.10 2.33 17.41
C GLY A 170 -3.47 2.25 18.90
N SER A 171 -4.56 2.91 19.32
CA SER A 171 -5.09 2.78 20.68
C SER A 171 -5.80 1.44 20.94
N GLN A 172 -6.26 0.77 19.88
CA GLN A 172 -6.97 -0.52 19.94
C GLN A 172 -6.06 -1.70 19.56
N VAL A 173 -5.05 -1.47 18.73
CA VAL A 173 -4.08 -2.49 18.27
C VAL A 173 -2.66 -2.09 18.62
N SER A 174 -2.26 -2.35 19.86
CA SER A 174 -0.89 -2.06 20.33
C SER A 174 0.16 -2.92 19.62
N GLY A 175 1.37 -2.41 19.44
CA GLY A 175 2.50 -3.19 18.92
C GLY A 175 2.48 -3.48 17.41
N SER A 176 1.42 -3.13 16.68
CA SER A 176 1.42 -3.14 15.22
C SER A 176 2.21 -1.94 14.70
N ALA A 177 3.24 -2.20 13.90
CA ALA A 177 4.09 -1.19 13.28
C ALA A 177 3.71 -0.89 11.82
N THR A 178 3.01 -1.80 11.16
CA THR A 178 2.59 -1.64 9.76
C THR A 178 1.08 -1.82 9.58
N PHE A 179 0.59 -1.39 8.41
CA PHE A 179 -0.76 -1.62 7.93
C PHE A 179 -0.68 -2.06 6.47
N THR A 180 -1.50 -3.03 6.05
CA THR A 180 -1.48 -3.55 4.68
C THR A 180 -1.83 -2.50 3.61
N GLY A 181 -1.24 -2.62 2.41
CA GLY A 181 -1.69 -1.93 1.21
C GLY A 181 -3.02 -2.46 0.66
N HIS A 182 -3.43 -3.67 1.05
CA HIS A 182 -4.49 -4.42 0.40
C HIS A 182 -5.62 -4.88 1.35
N PRO A 183 -6.22 -3.98 2.15
CA PRO A 183 -7.32 -4.37 3.01
C PRO A 183 -8.54 -4.77 2.16
N LYS A 184 -9.42 -5.57 2.75
CA LYS A 184 -10.57 -6.16 2.05
C LYS A 184 -11.86 -5.79 2.76
N ILE A 185 -12.87 -5.36 2.01
CA ILE A 185 -14.19 -5.08 2.57
C ILE A 185 -15.03 -6.36 2.46
N ASP A 186 -15.55 -6.85 3.58
CA ASP A 186 -16.65 -7.80 3.55
C ASP A 186 -17.99 -7.05 3.60
N GLN A 187 -18.72 -7.09 2.49
CA GLN A 187 -20.02 -6.45 2.35
C GLN A 187 -21.12 -7.17 3.14
N GLY A 188 -20.96 -8.46 3.47
CA GLY A 188 -21.96 -9.25 4.21
C GLY A 188 -22.08 -8.87 5.68
N VAL A 189 -21.00 -8.36 6.29
CA VAL A 189 -20.98 -7.89 7.69
C VAL A 189 -20.50 -6.44 7.86
N ASP A 190 -20.21 -5.77 6.74
CA ASP A 190 -19.73 -4.39 6.63
C ASP A 190 -18.51 -4.09 7.53
N GLU A 191 -17.49 -4.92 7.37
CA GLU A 191 -16.20 -4.82 8.07
C GLU A 191 -15.04 -4.70 7.07
N LEU A 192 -14.01 -3.94 7.44
CA LEU A 192 -12.74 -3.89 6.72
C LEU A 192 -11.75 -4.84 7.36
N ILE A 193 -11.39 -5.91 6.66
CA ILE A 193 -10.35 -6.85 7.04
C ILE A 193 -8.99 -6.24 6.68
N THR A 194 -8.08 -6.26 7.64
CA THR A 194 -6.74 -5.71 7.51
C THR A 194 -5.72 -6.53 8.30
N TRP A 195 -4.45 -6.26 8.07
CA TRP A 195 -3.34 -6.82 8.82
C TRP A 195 -2.14 -5.89 8.81
N GLY A 196 -1.17 -6.21 9.64
CA GLY A 196 0.14 -5.60 9.66
C GLY A 196 1.10 -6.49 10.43
N PHE A 197 2.30 -5.95 10.69
CA PHE A 197 3.35 -6.66 11.40
C PHE A 197 3.79 -5.92 12.66
N SER A 198 4.35 -6.64 13.61
CA SER A 198 5.17 -6.06 14.68
C SER A 198 6.40 -5.35 14.11
N SER A 199 7.04 -4.48 14.90
CA SER A 199 8.21 -3.71 14.47
C SER A 199 9.42 -4.58 14.06
N ASP A 200 9.51 -5.80 14.58
CA ASP A 200 10.54 -6.78 14.22
C ASP A 200 10.08 -7.78 13.15
N PHE A 201 8.89 -7.57 12.56
CA PHE A 201 8.27 -8.40 11.52
C PHE A 201 8.04 -9.87 11.91
N ARG A 202 8.12 -10.22 13.20
CA ARG A 202 7.93 -11.61 13.67
C ARG A 202 6.48 -12.00 13.87
N GLU A 203 5.62 -11.02 14.13
CA GLU A 203 4.21 -11.24 14.41
C GLU A 203 3.37 -10.63 13.30
N LEU A 204 2.55 -11.46 12.65
CA LEU A 204 1.46 -11.05 11.79
C LEU A 204 0.24 -10.74 12.67
N ILE A 205 -0.28 -9.53 12.56
CA ILE A 205 -1.40 -9.04 13.37
C ILE A 205 -2.55 -8.73 12.43
N SER A 206 -3.56 -9.61 12.38
CA SER A 206 -4.76 -9.44 11.57
C SER A 206 -5.93 -9.01 12.43
N TYR A 207 -6.83 -8.20 11.86
CA TYR A 207 -8.01 -7.71 12.54
C TYR A 207 -9.01 -7.16 11.52
N SER A 208 -10.20 -6.84 12.00
CA SER A 208 -11.26 -6.20 11.23
C SER A 208 -11.67 -4.88 11.87
N ILE A 209 -12.19 -3.95 11.08
CA ILE A 209 -12.59 -2.62 11.52
C ILE A 209 -14.03 -2.36 11.06
N THR A 210 -14.91 -1.93 11.97
CA THR A 210 -16.30 -1.54 11.61
C THR A 210 -16.34 -0.15 10.95
N ARG A 211 -17.49 0.25 10.40
CA ARG A 211 -17.71 1.63 9.93
C ARG A 211 -17.56 2.70 11.01
N GLN A 212 -17.67 2.33 12.29
CA GLN A 212 -17.49 3.22 13.42
C GLN A 212 -16.02 3.29 13.86
N GLY A 213 -15.12 2.52 13.22
CA GLY A 213 -13.70 2.48 13.57
C GLY A 213 -13.37 1.57 14.75
N GLU A 214 -14.28 0.67 15.13
CA GLU A 214 -14.06 -0.31 16.21
C GLU A 214 -13.30 -1.52 15.67
N VAL A 215 -12.27 -1.94 16.40
CA VAL A 215 -11.47 -3.12 16.04
C VAL A 215 -12.11 -4.39 16.59
N LYS A 216 -12.28 -5.39 15.71
CA LYS A 216 -12.79 -6.72 16.01
C LYS A 216 -11.88 -7.80 15.45
N ASN A 217 -12.09 -9.05 15.86
CA ASN A 217 -11.41 -10.23 15.30
C ASN A 217 -9.87 -10.14 15.32
N LEU A 218 -9.29 -9.51 16.34
CA LEU A 218 -7.84 -9.37 16.47
C LEU A 218 -7.18 -10.76 16.67
N HIS A 219 -6.30 -11.13 15.75
CA HIS A 219 -5.51 -12.35 15.79
C HIS A 219 -4.03 -12.02 15.64
N ARG A 220 -3.24 -12.55 16.56
CA ARG A 220 -1.78 -12.46 16.58
C ARG A 220 -1.19 -13.81 16.18
N ILE A 221 -0.44 -13.83 15.09
CA ILE A 221 0.11 -15.03 14.47
C ILE A 221 1.62 -14.90 14.43
N ILE A 222 2.34 -15.89 14.97
CA ILE A 222 3.80 -15.96 14.91
C ILE A 222 4.17 -17.08 13.94
N PRO A 223 4.31 -16.80 12.63
CA PRO A 223 4.68 -17.82 11.66
C PRO A 223 6.12 -18.30 11.89
N LYS A 224 6.40 -19.55 11.51
CA LYS A 224 7.76 -20.12 11.63
C LYS A 224 8.76 -19.39 10.73
N ALA A 225 8.33 -19.00 9.54
CA ALA A 225 9.13 -18.25 8.58
C ALA A 225 8.69 -16.78 8.56
N VAL A 226 9.66 -15.88 8.52
CA VAL A 226 9.45 -14.45 8.33
C VAL A 226 9.57 -14.14 6.85
N GLY A 227 8.62 -13.37 6.34
CA GLY A 227 8.56 -12.95 4.95
C GLY A 227 7.41 -11.96 4.75
N PRO A 228 7.51 -11.08 3.73
CA PRO A 228 6.46 -10.14 3.40
C PRO A 228 5.21 -10.88 2.94
N ILE A 229 4.08 -10.22 3.20
CA ILE A 229 2.74 -10.64 2.80
C ILE A 229 2.09 -9.41 2.19
N HIS A 230 2.09 -9.36 0.87
CA HIS A 230 1.56 -8.22 0.11
C HIS A 230 0.04 -8.24 0.08
N ASP A 231 -0.56 -9.41 -0.14
CA ASP A 231 -2.01 -9.56 -0.21
C ASP A 231 -2.54 -10.80 0.53
N VAL A 232 -3.86 -10.83 0.75
CA VAL A 232 -4.61 -11.87 1.45
C VAL A 232 -5.86 -12.25 0.65
N ALA A 233 -6.11 -13.55 0.53
CA ALA A 233 -7.40 -14.04 0.06
C ALA A 233 -8.35 -14.18 1.26
N ILE A 234 -9.57 -13.66 1.12
CA ILE A 234 -10.58 -13.68 2.19
C ILE A 234 -11.82 -14.47 1.75
N THR A 235 -12.33 -15.27 2.66
CA THR A 235 -13.60 -15.98 2.50
C THR A 235 -14.53 -15.65 3.66
N SER A 236 -15.71 -16.27 3.68
CA SER A 236 -16.68 -16.13 4.77
C SER A 236 -16.08 -16.50 6.13
N ASN A 237 -15.19 -17.50 6.16
CA ASN A 237 -14.64 -18.08 7.39
C ASN A 237 -13.12 -18.05 7.50
N TRP A 238 -12.38 -17.84 6.42
CA TRP A 238 -10.91 -17.99 6.40
C TRP A 238 -10.19 -16.78 5.81
N LEU A 239 -9.01 -16.50 6.37
CA LEU A 239 -7.99 -15.63 5.81
C LEU A 239 -6.83 -16.49 5.31
N VAL A 240 -6.37 -16.26 4.08
CA VAL A 240 -5.23 -16.95 3.47
C VAL A 240 -4.20 -15.91 3.09
N PHE A 241 -3.16 -15.79 3.92
CA PHE A 241 -2.06 -14.86 3.69
C PHE A 241 -1.00 -15.49 2.80
N CYS A 242 -0.67 -14.82 1.70
CA CYS A 242 0.30 -15.27 0.72
C CYS A 242 1.69 -14.73 1.06
N GLN A 243 2.53 -15.55 1.69
CA GLN A 243 3.89 -15.16 2.05
C GLN A 243 4.86 -15.44 0.90
N TRP A 244 5.59 -14.40 0.47
CA TRP A 244 6.57 -14.52 -0.61
C TRP A 244 7.80 -15.32 -0.18
N PRO A 245 8.39 -16.13 -1.08
CA PRO A 245 9.59 -16.92 -0.81
C PRO A 245 10.85 -16.05 -0.90
N VAL A 246 10.97 -15.06 -0.02
CA VAL A 246 12.12 -14.16 0.04
C VAL A 246 12.90 -14.33 1.34
N SER A 247 14.20 -14.12 1.26
CA SER A 247 15.09 -14.03 2.41
C SER A 247 15.30 -12.55 2.76
N PRO A 248 14.84 -12.08 3.94
CA PRO A 248 15.14 -10.72 4.38
C PRO A 248 16.63 -10.58 4.67
N SER A 249 17.24 -9.47 4.27
CA SER A 249 18.63 -9.18 4.62
C SER A 249 18.77 -8.78 6.10
N ASP A 250 19.91 -9.10 6.73
CA ASP A 250 20.21 -8.63 8.07
C ASP A 250 20.58 -7.14 7.99
N PRO A 251 19.77 -6.23 8.58
CA PRO A 251 19.96 -4.80 8.41
C PRO A 251 21.26 -4.26 9.02
N LYS A 252 22.03 -5.06 9.78
CA LYS A 252 23.33 -4.68 10.32
C LYS A 252 24.50 -5.34 9.60
N LYS A 253 24.30 -6.55 9.07
CA LYS A 253 25.37 -7.34 8.45
C LYS A 253 25.40 -7.27 6.93
N ASP A 254 24.27 -6.95 6.31
CA ASP A 254 24.10 -6.95 4.86
C ASP A 254 23.95 -5.53 4.29
N VAL A 255 24.60 -4.54 4.92
CA VAL A 255 24.57 -3.14 4.47
C VAL A 255 25.00 -3.04 3.01
N GLY A 256 24.14 -2.44 2.18
CA GLY A 256 24.37 -2.29 0.74
C GLY A 256 23.82 -3.42 -0.13
N LYS A 257 23.29 -4.51 0.45
CA LYS A 257 22.51 -5.51 -0.29
C LYS A 257 21.03 -5.12 -0.32
N THR A 258 20.27 -5.68 -1.27
CA THR A 258 18.82 -5.48 -1.33
C THR A 258 18.14 -5.89 -0.02
N ARG A 259 17.04 -5.19 0.33
CA ARG A 259 16.26 -5.48 1.54
C ARG A 259 15.60 -6.87 1.48
N LEU A 260 15.20 -7.28 0.30
CA LEU A 260 14.51 -8.55 0.03
C LEU A 260 15.21 -9.22 -1.14
N SER A 261 15.71 -10.44 -0.91
CA SER A 261 16.25 -11.28 -1.97
C SER A 261 15.30 -12.44 -2.22
N TRP A 262 14.94 -12.65 -3.47
CA TRP A 262 14.22 -13.85 -3.88
C TRP A 262 15.02 -15.10 -3.51
N ASP A 263 14.35 -16.09 -2.92
CA ASP A 263 14.96 -17.34 -2.49
C ASP A 263 14.32 -18.50 -3.25
N THR A 264 15.02 -18.99 -4.26
CA THR A 264 14.54 -20.05 -5.17
C THR A 264 14.40 -21.42 -4.49
N GLU A 265 15.00 -21.60 -3.31
CA GLU A 265 14.92 -22.86 -2.56
C GLU A 265 13.73 -22.89 -1.60
N ARG A 266 13.08 -21.73 -1.36
CA ARG A 266 11.90 -21.64 -0.51
C ARG A 266 10.61 -21.98 -1.26
N PRO A 267 9.70 -22.77 -0.67
CA PRO A 267 8.37 -22.96 -1.24
C PRO A 267 7.51 -21.72 -1.05
N THR A 268 6.52 -21.51 -1.92
CA THR A 268 5.44 -20.56 -1.66
C THR A 268 4.69 -21.02 -0.40
N THR A 269 4.45 -20.07 0.52
CA THR A 269 3.88 -20.36 1.83
C THR A 269 2.55 -19.64 2.02
N PHE A 270 1.55 -20.38 2.52
CA PHE A 270 0.23 -19.89 2.86
C PHE A 270 0.00 -20.00 4.36
N ILE A 271 -0.26 -18.88 5.01
CA ILE A 271 -0.69 -18.86 6.41
C ILE A 271 -2.21 -18.74 6.40
N VAL A 272 -2.89 -19.75 6.94
CA VAL A 272 -4.35 -19.82 6.97
C VAL A 272 -4.83 -19.67 8.40
N ALA A 273 -5.77 -18.77 8.62
CA ALA A 273 -6.36 -18.52 9.93
C ALA A 273 -7.88 -18.37 9.84
N PRO A 274 -8.64 -18.76 10.88
CA PRO A 274 -10.05 -18.41 11.00
C PRO A 274 -10.21 -16.89 10.98
N ARG A 275 -11.19 -16.41 10.22
CA ARG A 275 -11.55 -15.00 10.17
C ARG A 275 -12.12 -14.49 11.50
N ARG A 276 -12.78 -15.38 12.25
CA ARG A 276 -13.26 -15.16 13.62
C ARG A 276 -12.40 -16.03 14.53
N PRO A 277 -11.29 -15.50 15.06
CA PRO A 277 -10.27 -16.32 15.69
C PRO A 277 -10.76 -16.92 17.01
N ASP A 278 -11.61 -16.23 17.78
CA ASP A 278 -12.18 -16.72 19.03
C ASP A 278 -13.22 -17.83 18.82
N GLN A 279 -13.97 -17.76 17.71
CA GLN A 279 -15.03 -18.68 17.34
C GLN A 279 -14.91 -19.11 15.87
N PRO A 280 -13.97 -20.03 15.55
CA PRO A 280 -13.85 -20.60 14.21
C PRO A 280 -15.15 -21.31 13.79
N LEU A 281 -15.30 -21.55 12.48
CA LEU A 281 -16.47 -22.24 11.93
C LEU A 281 -16.75 -23.55 12.66
N ALA A 282 -17.95 -23.70 13.22
CA ALA A 282 -18.36 -24.89 13.94
C ALA A 282 -18.24 -26.14 13.05
N GLY A 283 -17.67 -27.21 13.59
CA GLY A 283 -17.43 -28.46 12.85
C GLY A 283 -16.21 -28.45 11.92
N SER A 284 -15.51 -27.32 11.75
CA SER A 284 -14.28 -27.26 10.92
C SER A 284 -13.07 -27.98 11.53
N GLY A 285 -13.12 -28.30 12.83
CA GLY A 285 -12.01 -28.89 13.57
C GLY A 285 -10.88 -27.91 13.91
N TRP A 286 -11.08 -26.60 13.70
CA TRP A 286 -10.14 -25.56 14.12
C TRP A 286 -10.41 -25.10 15.54
N LYS A 287 -9.33 -24.86 16.29
CA LYS A 287 -9.37 -24.34 17.66
C LYS A 287 -9.33 -22.81 17.66
N PRO A 288 -9.85 -22.15 18.70
CA PRO A 288 -9.69 -20.72 18.86
C PRO A 288 -8.23 -20.27 18.74
N TYR A 289 -7.99 -19.23 17.95
CA TYR A 289 -6.70 -18.62 17.64
C TYR A 289 -5.68 -19.55 16.96
N GLU A 290 -6.12 -20.71 16.45
CA GLU A 290 -5.29 -21.58 15.63
C GLU A 290 -4.97 -20.92 14.28
N PHE A 291 -3.76 -21.11 13.80
CA PHE A 291 -3.39 -20.87 12.41
C PHE A 291 -2.67 -22.12 11.88
N ARG A 292 -2.73 -22.34 10.57
CA ARG A 292 -2.00 -23.42 9.90
C ARG A 292 -1.15 -22.85 8.79
N THR A 293 -0.06 -23.55 8.49
CA THR A 293 0.83 -23.20 7.39
C THR A 293 0.78 -24.30 6.36
N TYR A 294 0.53 -23.91 5.10
CA TYR A 294 0.55 -24.79 3.94
C TYR A 294 1.64 -24.30 3.00
N THR A 295 2.23 -25.21 2.24
CA THR A 295 3.26 -24.89 1.26
C THR A 295 2.90 -25.49 -0.09
N HIS A 296 3.33 -24.81 -1.14
CA HIS A 296 3.30 -25.33 -2.51
C HIS A 296 4.73 -25.54 -3.01
N GLN A 297 4.97 -26.60 -3.79
CA GLN A 297 6.31 -26.95 -4.25
C GLN A 297 6.87 -25.95 -5.26
N SER A 298 6.00 -25.31 -6.04
CA SER A 298 6.42 -24.22 -6.92
C SER A 298 6.91 -23.04 -6.09
N ASN A 299 8.09 -22.55 -6.45
CA ASN A 299 8.60 -21.27 -6.01
C ASN A 299 7.88 -20.18 -6.83
N SER A 300 6.99 -19.43 -6.19
CA SER A 300 6.14 -18.44 -6.84
C SER A 300 5.76 -17.30 -5.90
N GLU A 301 5.49 -16.13 -6.49
CA GLU A 301 5.03 -14.93 -5.80
C GLU A 301 3.55 -14.79 -6.11
N ILE A 302 2.73 -14.58 -5.08
CA ILE A 302 1.34 -14.18 -5.28
C ILE A 302 1.27 -12.73 -4.87
N VAL A 303 1.02 -11.88 -5.85
CA VAL A 303 1.01 -10.43 -5.67
C VAL A 303 -0.42 -10.00 -5.35
N HIS A 304 -1.35 -10.17 -6.27
CA HIS A 304 -2.72 -9.66 -6.12
C HIS A 304 -3.76 -10.77 -6.10
N THR A 305 -4.69 -10.69 -5.17
CA THR A 305 -5.84 -11.59 -5.10
C THR A 305 -7.02 -11.04 -5.93
N GLY A 306 -7.62 -11.90 -6.75
CA GLY A 306 -8.80 -11.58 -7.56
C GLY A 306 -10.11 -11.87 -6.83
N GLY A 307 -10.20 -13.04 -6.20
CA GLY A 307 -11.40 -13.48 -5.46
C GLY A 307 -11.16 -14.79 -4.72
N ALA A 308 -11.97 -15.08 -3.71
CA ALA A 308 -11.88 -16.34 -2.96
C ALA A 308 -13.24 -16.77 -2.42
N TRP A 309 -13.46 -18.08 -2.33
CA TRP A 309 -14.70 -18.67 -1.84
C TRP A 309 -14.44 -20.03 -1.17
N GLU A 310 -15.47 -20.54 -0.50
CA GLU A 310 -15.48 -21.85 0.13
C GLU A 310 -16.41 -22.78 -0.65
N ASP A 311 -15.92 -23.96 -1.01
CA ASP A 311 -16.73 -25.00 -1.65
C ASP A 311 -16.35 -26.39 -1.13
N ASN A 312 -17.34 -27.17 -0.70
CA ASN A 312 -17.17 -28.56 -0.22
C ASN A 312 -16.01 -28.74 0.79
N GLY A 313 -15.90 -27.81 1.76
CA GLY A 313 -14.87 -27.83 2.80
C GLY A 313 -13.47 -27.40 2.33
N LYS A 314 -13.35 -26.85 1.11
CA LYS A 314 -12.11 -26.31 0.55
C LYS A 314 -12.18 -24.79 0.48
N VAL A 315 -11.03 -24.14 0.64
CA VAL A 315 -10.84 -22.73 0.32
C VAL A 315 -10.25 -22.65 -1.09
N ILE A 316 -10.89 -21.91 -1.97
CA ILE A 316 -10.46 -21.67 -3.36
C ILE A 316 -10.23 -20.17 -3.51
N PHE A 317 -9.12 -19.77 -4.13
CA PHE A 317 -8.86 -18.38 -4.45
C PHE A 317 -8.13 -18.25 -5.80
N GLU A 318 -8.35 -17.12 -6.44
CA GLU A 318 -7.70 -16.71 -7.69
C GLU A 318 -6.73 -15.57 -7.38
N ALA A 319 -5.54 -15.62 -7.95
CA ALA A 319 -4.52 -14.60 -7.75
C ALA A 319 -3.53 -14.54 -8.92
N SER A 320 -2.84 -13.41 -9.03
CA SER A 320 -1.71 -13.15 -9.95
C SER A 320 -0.43 -12.94 -9.18
#